data_AF-A0A9J6GVF1-F1
#
_entry.id   AF-A0A9J6GVF1-F1
#
_cell.length_a   1.000
_cell.length_b   1.000
_cell.length_c   1.000
_cell.angle_alpha   90.00
_cell.angle_beta   90.00
_cell.angle_gamma   90.00
#
_symmetry.space_group_name_H-M   'P 1'
#
loop_
_entity.id
_entity.type
_entity.pdbx_description
1 polymer ?
#
loop_
_entity_poly.entity_id
_entity_poly.type
_entity_poly.pdbx_seq_one_letter_code
_entity_poly.pdbx_strand_id
1 'polypeptide(L)'
;MKVDIYQATEMLSASWTATPKETVVNCFRKAGFHDLEGATGAGTASGGVYREDKDMANDQALYAAWRNLQVGGAAPENVELDDYLYADSAGSATEEMTDEAIASSVRGDVEDQNNSDDTDGPDTCNMPSGREVADAIDVLRRFAGSQQDENGMHAVWLCECCMTLLLMSRLAEKKVTDYFQPK
;
A
#
# COMPACT_ATOMS: atom_id res chain seq x y z
N MET A 1 39.54 12.16 6.39
CA MET A 1 39.02 12.28 5.01
C MET A 1 37.51 12.37 5.12
N LYS A 2 36.88 13.47 4.70
CA LYS A 2 35.40 13.59 4.67
C LYS A 2 34.97 13.32 3.23
N VAL A 3 34.12 12.32 3.05
CA VAL A 3 33.51 11.99 1.76
C VAL A 3 32.19 12.76 1.69
N ASP A 4 32.00 13.56 0.66
CA ASP A 4 30.72 14.24 0.43
C ASP A 4 29.71 13.31 -0.28
N ILE A 5 28.44 13.74 -0.33
CA ILE A 5 27.34 12.92 -0.89
C ILE A 5 27.57 12.60 -2.37
N TYR A 6 28.16 13.53 -3.12
CA TYR A 6 28.43 13.33 -4.54
C TYR A 6 29.50 12.25 -4.74
N GLN A 7 30.61 12.34 -4.00
CA GLN A 7 31.66 11.33 -4.00
C GLN A 7 31.15 9.97 -3.53
N ALA A 8 30.30 9.93 -2.52
CA ALA A 8 29.68 8.67 -2.07
C ALA A 8 28.84 8.02 -3.20
N THR A 9 28.14 8.83 -3.99
CA THR A 9 27.33 8.35 -5.11
C THR A 9 28.20 7.82 -6.25
N GLU A 10 29.28 8.52 -6.59
CA GLU A 10 30.26 8.03 -7.58
C GLU A 10 30.93 6.73 -7.12
N MET A 11 31.33 6.65 -5.85
CA MET A 11 31.91 5.44 -5.27
C MET A 11 30.94 4.26 -5.31
N LEU A 12 29.64 4.49 -5.05
CA LEU A 12 28.62 3.45 -5.13
C LEU A 12 28.44 2.96 -6.57
N SER A 13 28.36 3.88 -7.52
CA SER A 13 28.24 3.56 -8.95
C SER A 13 29.46 2.77 -9.46
N ALA A 14 30.67 3.19 -9.08
CA ALA A 14 31.90 2.49 -9.42
C ALA A 14 31.96 1.09 -8.79
N SER A 15 31.52 0.94 -7.54
CA SER A 15 31.49 -0.36 -6.86
C SER A 15 30.48 -1.32 -7.49
N TRP A 16 29.31 -0.81 -7.88
CA TRP A 16 28.28 -1.60 -8.56
C TRP A 16 28.76 -2.09 -9.93
N THR A 17 29.37 -1.20 -10.72
CA THR A 17 29.91 -1.54 -12.05
C THR A 17 31.13 -2.46 -11.96
N ALA A 18 31.93 -2.36 -10.90
CA ALA A 18 33.06 -3.26 -10.64
C ALA A 18 32.62 -4.65 -10.15
N THR A 19 31.37 -4.82 -9.71
CA THR A 19 30.89 -6.10 -9.18
C THR A 19 30.68 -7.10 -10.33
N PRO A 20 31.37 -8.25 -10.33
CA PRO A 20 31.20 -9.26 -11.36
C PRO A 20 29.80 -9.89 -11.32
N LYS A 21 29.26 -10.26 -12.49
CA LYS A 21 27.94 -10.91 -12.60
C LYS A 21 27.89 -12.23 -11.84
N GLU A 22 29.01 -12.94 -11.78
CA GLU A 22 29.18 -14.20 -11.06
C GLU A 22 28.93 -14.03 -9.56
N THR A 23 29.31 -12.89 -8.99
CA THR A 23 29.04 -12.55 -7.58
C THR A 23 27.55 -12.44 -7.34
N VAL A 24 26.83 -11.74 -8.23
CA VAL A 24 25.37 -11.61 -8.16
C VAL A 24 24.70 -12.97 -8.24
N VAL A 25 25.07 -13.79 -9.24
CA VAL A 25 24.55 -15.16 -9.40
C VAL A 25 24.83 -16.02 -8.16
N ASN A 26 26.02 -15.93 -7.57
CA ASN A 26 26.35 -16.66 -6.36
C ASN A 26 25.53 -16.20 -5.14
N CYS A 27 25.19 -14.91 -5.04
CA CYS A 27 24.30 -14.40 -4.01
C CYS A 27 22.89 -14.97 -4.16
N PHE A 28 22.34 -14.98 -5.39
CA PHE A 28 21.05 -15.62 -5.68
C PHE A 28 21.05 -17.11 -5.36
N ARG A 29 22.12 -17.83 -5.75
CA ARG A 29 22.28 -19.25 -5.41
C ARG A 29 22.30 -19.50 -3.90
N LYS A 30 23.03 -18.68 -3.13
CA LYS A 30 23.07 -18.79 -1.67
C LYS A 30 21.72 -18.49 -1.01
N ALA A 31 20.92 -17.64 -1.64
CA ALA A 31 19.55 -17.35 -1.21
C ALA A 31 18.54 -18.42 -1.64
N GLY A 32 18.97 -19.50 -2.30
CA GLY A 32 18.12 -20.62 -2.73
C GLY A 32 17.48 -20.44 -4.11
N PHE A 33 17.80 -19.37 -4.84
CA PHE A 33 17.40 -19.21 -6.23
C PHE A 33 18.36 -20.00 -7.11
N HIS A 34 17.98 -21.23 -7.44
CA HIS A 34 18.66 -22.06 -8.42
C HIS A 34 18.02 -21.85 -9.79
N ASP A 35 18.85 -21.77 -10.84
CA ASP A 35 18.35 -21.80 -12.21
C ASP A 35 17.58 -23.11 -12.41
N LEU A 36 16.28 -23.01 -12.65
CA LEU A 36 15.49 -24.11 -13.18
C LEU A 36 15.90 -24.27 -14.65
N GLU A 37 16.99 -25.01 -14.88
CA GLU A 37 17.37 -25.47 -16.22
C GLU A 37 16.23 -26.36 -16.76
N GLY A 38 15.28 -25.70 -17.43
CA GLY A 38 14.05 -26.29 -17.96
C GLY A 38 13.06 -25.27 -18.53
N ALA A 39 13.13 -24.00 -18.11
CA ALA A 39 12.31 -22.94 -18.67
C ALA A 39 12.93 -22.30 -19.92
N THR A 40 13.17 -23.09 -20.97
CA THR A 40 13.27 -22.53 -22.32
C THR A 40 11.89 -22.05 -22.76
N GLY A 41 11.63 -20.77 -22.58
CA GLY A 41 10.44 -20.10 -23.09
C GLY A 41 10.70 -18.60 -23.18
N ALA A 42 10.82 -18.12 -24.40
CA ALA A 42 11.15 -16.74 -24.74
C ALA A 42 10.22 -15.72 -24.04
N GLY A 43 10.78 -14.53 -23.82
CA GLY A 43 10.08 -13.43 -23.17
C GLY A 43 8.71 -13.14 -23.77
N THR A 44 7.73 -12.97 -22.90
CA THR A 44 6.55 -12.15 -23.17
C THR A 44 6.18 -11.50 -21.84
N ALA A 45 6.36 -10.19 -21.78
CA ALA A 45 5.65 -9.38 -20.80
C ALA A 45 4.16 -9.47 -21.12
N SER A 46 3.36 -10.07 -20.25
CA SER A 46 1.90 -9.95 -20.25
C SER A 46 1.31 -10.71 -19.08
N GLY A 47 0.59 -9.98 -18.23
CA GLY A 47 -0.71 -10.40 -17.71
C GLY A 47 -0.70 -11.55 -16.70
N GLY A 48 -1.24 -11.27 -15.51
CA GLY A 48 -1.61 -12.30 -14.55
C GLY A 48 -2.45 -13.37 -15.24
N VAL A 49 -1.87 -14.55 -15.39
CA VAL A 49 -2.60 -15.78 -15.67
C VAL A 49 -2.46 -16.61 -14.41
N TYR A 50 -3.53 -16.64 -13.63
CA TYR A 50 -3.75 -17.62 -12.59
C TYR A 50 -3.63 -19.00 -13.22
N ARG A 51 -2.48 -19.64 -13.03
CA ARG A 51 -2.22 -20.97 -13.56
C ARG A 51 -2.67 -21.97 -12.50
N GLU A 52 -3.91 -22.45 -12.62
CA GLU A 52 -4.39 -23.65 -11.96
C GLU A 52 -3.76 -24.91 -12.59
N ASP A 53 -2.43 -25.03 -12.56
CA ASP A 53 -1.78 -26.33 -12.73
C ASP A 53 -1.51 -26.86 -11.33
N LYS A 54 -2.43 -27.69 -10.81
CA LYS A 54 -2.24 -28.45 -9.57
C LYS A 54 -1.19 -29.53 -9.78
N ASP A 55 0.07 -29.12 -9.81
CA ASP A 55 1.21 -30.02 -9.66
C ASP A 55 1.27 -30.51 -8.20
N MET A 56 0.53 -31.58 -7.90
CA MET A 56 0.47 -32.24 -6.58
C MET A 56 1.85 -32.55 -5.95
N ALA A 57 2.92 -32.64 -6.77
CA ALA A 57 4.29 -32.83 -6.31
C ALA A 57 4.92 -31.56 -5.72
N ASN A 58 4.49 -30.38 -6.17
CA ASN A 58 4.94 -29.08 -5.68
C ASN A 58 4.35 -28.79 -4.29
N ASP A 59 3.08 -29.18 -4.07
CA ASP A 59 2.39 -28.96 -2.80
C ASP A 59 3.08 -29.70 -1.65
N GLN A 60 3.48 -30.97 -1.85
CA GLN A 60 4.13 -31.74 -0.80
C GLN A 60 5.53 -31.21 -0.44
N ALA A 61 6.28 -30.71 -1.42
CA ALA A 61 7.57 -30.05 -1.18
C ALA A 61 7.38 -28.72 -0.45
N LEU A 62 6.32 -27.97 -0.78
CA LEU A 62 5.95 -26.72 -0.13
C LEU A 62 5.56 -26.94 1.35
N TYR A 63 4.70 -27.91 1.64
CA TYR A 63 4.34 -28.28 3.02
C TYR A 63 5.56 -28.77 3.83
N ALA A 64 6.50 -29.48 3.20
CA ALA A 64 7.75 -29.89 3.85
C ALA A 64 8.66 -28.70 4.16
N ALA A 65 8.80 -27.75 3.23
CA ALA A 65 9.55 -26.51 3.43
C ALA A 65 8.92 -25.66 4.55
N TRP A 66 7.60 -25.55 4.57
CA TRP A 66 6.86 -24.85 5.63
C TRP A 66 7.10 -25.47 7.02
N ARG A 67 7.04 -26.80 7.14
CA ARG A 67 7.37 -27.47 8.41
C ARG A 67 8.81 -27.22 8.84
N ASN A 68 9.76 -27.17 7.92
CA ASN A 68 11.15 -26.85 8.26
C ASN A 68 11.30 -25.42 8.79
N LEU A 69 10.53 -24.45 8.27
CA LEU A 69 10.50 -23.08 8.79
C LEU A 69 9.90 -23.01 10.20
N GLN A 70 8.85 -23.79 10.48
CA GLN A 70 8.28 -23.90 11.82
C GLN A 70 9.28 -24.51 12.82
N VAL A 71 9.92 -25.63 12.44
CA VAL A 71 10.96 -26.28 13.27
C VAL A 71 12.17 -25.35 13.48
N GLY A 72 12.49 -24.50 12.49
CA GLY A 72 13.55 -23.50 12.58
C GLY A 72 13.17 -22.23 13.36
N GLY A 73 11.93 -22.13 13.86
CA GLY A 73 11.42 -20.95 14.57
C GLY A 73 11.22 -19.70 13.68
N ALA A 74 11.28 -19.87 12.36
CA ALA A 74 11.12 -18.79 11.38
C ALA A 74 9.65 -18.53 11.02
N ALA A 75 8.77 -19.51 11.29
CA ALA A 75 7.32 -19.37 11.17
C ALA A 75 6.67 -19.70 12.52
N PRO A 76 5.68 -18.91 13.01
CA PRO A 76 4.96 -19.23 14.24
C PRO A 76 4.24 -20.58 14.16
N GLU A 77 4.25 -21.34 15.26
CA GLU A 77 3.56 -22.64 15.34
C GLU A 77 2.04 -22.52 15.23
N ASN A 78 1.49 -21.32 15.49
CA ASN A 78 0.06 -21.04 15.45
C ASN A 78 -0.44 -20.50 14.10
N VAL A 79 0.40 -20.49 13.07
CA VAL A 79 0.04 -20.03 11.72
C VAL A 79 0.12 -21.21 10.75
N GLU A 80 -0.99 -21.50 10.09
CA GLU A 80 -1.04 -22.53 9.05
C GLU A 80 -0.48 -21.97 7.73
N LEU A 81 0.01 -22.87 6.86
CA LEU A 81 0.57 -22.46 5.57
C LEU A 81 -0.46 -21.68 4.74
N ASP A 82 -1.73 -22.09 4.79
CA ASP A 82 -2.80 -21.46 4.03
C ASP A 82 -3.09 -20.05 4.55
N ASP A 83 -3.03 -19.81 5.86
CA ASP A 83 -3.16 -18.47 6.44
C ASP A 83 -2.06 -17.53 5.94
N TYR A 84 -0.86 -18.06 5.74
CA TYR A 84 0.27 -17.29 5.22
C TYR A 84 0.14 -17.03 3.70
N LEU A 85 -0.30 -18.03 2.93
CA LEU A 85 -0.45 -17.92 1.48
C LEU A 85 -1.62 -17.02 1.07
N TYR A 86 -2.71 -17.06 1.84
CA TYR A 86 -3.95 -16.38 1.50
C TYR A 86 -4.26 -15.20 2.44
N ALA A 87 -3.25 -14.67 3.12
CA ALA A 87 -3.40 -13.53 4.04
C ALA A 87 -4.06 -12.30 3.38
N ASP A 88 -3.85 -12.12 2.07
CA ASP A 88 -4.41 -11.03 1.27
C ASP A 88 -5.72 -11.37 0.54
N SER A 89 -6.12 -12.65 0.54
CA SER A 89 -7.35 -13.12 -0.14
C SER A 89 -8.64 -12.57 0.46
N ALA A 90 -8.59 -12.11 1.72
CA ALA A 90 -9.69 -11.42 2.39
C ALA A 90 -9.88 -9.97 1.92
N GLY A 91 -8.97 -9.45 1.08
CA GLY A 91 -9.13 -8.18 0.41
C GLY A 91 -10.21 -8.28 -0.65
N SER A 92 -11.46 -7.95 -0.30
CA SER A 92 -12.48 -7.65 -1.30
C SER A 92 -11.99 -6.44 -2.09
N ALA A 93 -11.40 -6.69 -3.26
CA ALA A 93 -11.16 -5.63 -4.24
C ALA A 93 -12.53 -4.99 -4.50
N THR A 94 -12.66 -3.72 -4.13
CA THR A 94 -13.90 -2.98 -4.35
C THR A 94 -14.27 -3.09 -5.82
N GLU A 95 -15.52 -3.46 -6.05
CA GLU A 95 -16.22 -3.62 -7.31
C GLU A 95 -15.61 -2.79 -8.45
N GLU A 96 -15.31 -3.45 -9.57
CA GLU A 96 -14.88 -2.78 -10.81
C GLU A 96 -15.99 -1.84 -11.26
N MET A 97 -15.82 -0.55 -10.96
CA MET A 97 -16.76 0.49 -11.32
C MET A 97 -16.78 0.57 -12.84
N THR A 98 -17.86 0.05 -13.44
CA THR A 98 -18.05 0.06 -14.90
C THR A 98 -17.92 1.48 -15.46
N ASP A 99 -17.38 1.61 -16.67
CA ASP A 99 -17.17 2.92 -17.31
C ASP A 99 -18.45 3.75 -17.37
N GLU A 100 -19.61 3.09 -17.44
CA GLU A 100 -20.94 3.71 -17.38
C GLU A 100 -21.23 4.37 -16.02
N ALA A 101 -20.85 3.73 -14.90
CA ALA A 101 -21.01 4.27 -13.55
C ALA A 101 -20.04 5.43 -13.27
N ILE A 102 -18.86 5.40 -13.90
CA ILE A 102 -17.90 6.51 -13.87
C ILE A 102 -18.47 7.70 -14.67
N ALA A 103 -19.01 7.44 -15.86
CA ALA A 103 -19.60 8.46 -16.72
C ALA A 103 -20.84 9.11 -16.10
N SER A 104 -21.71 8.34 -15.42
CA SER A 104 -22.89 8.89 -14.74
C SER A 104 -22.52 9.75 -13.53
N SER A 105 -21.47 9.37 -12.79
CA SER A 105 -20.93 10.17 -11.66
C SER A 105 -20.38 11.53 -12.12
N VAL A 106 -19.76 11.59 -13.30
CA VAL A 106 -19.26 12.85 -13.89
C VAL A 106 -20.37 13.71 -14.48
N ARG A 107 -21.46 13.10 -14.96
CA ARG A 107 -22.50 13.84 -15.70
C ARG A 107 -23.48 14.60 -14.81
N GLY A 108 -23.51 14.31 -13.51
CA GLY A 108 -24.50 14.87 -12.60
C GLY A 108 -25.90 14.35 -12.94
N ASP A 109 -26.59 13.84 -11.94
CA ASP A 109 -27.97 13.41 -12.08
C ASP A 109 -28.84 14.65 -12.34
N VAL A 110 -29.11 14.92 -13.61
CA VAL A 110 -30.10 15.91 -14.05
C VAL A 110 -31.31 15.12 -14.55
N GLU A 111 -31.96 14.41 -13.64
CA GLU A 111 -33.36 14.01 -13.85
C GLU A 111 -34.27 15.13 -13.37
N ASP A 112 -34.85 15.75 -14.39
CA ASP A 112 -35.78 16.87 -14.39
C ASP A 112 -37.04 16.54 -13.57
N GLN A 113 -37.17 17.12 -12.37
CA GLN A 113 -38.47 17.22 -11.70
C GLN A 113 -38.70 18.61 -11.11
N ASN A 114 -39.07 19.50 -12.02
CA ASN A 114 -39.74 20.77 -11.80
C ASN A 114 -40.89 20.69 -10.76
N ASN A 115 -40.70 21.31 -9.58
CA ASN A 115 -41.60 22.36 -9.11
C ASN A 115 -41.14 23.02 -7.79
N SER A 116 -40.84 24.33 -7.91
CA SER A 116 -41.19 25.40 -6.97
C SER A 116 -40.66 25.33 -5.52
N ASP A 117 -39.60 26.04 -5.20
CA ASP A 117 -39.62 27.42 -4.65
C ASP A 117 -38.20 27.79 -4.16
N ASP A 118 -37.91 29.09 -4.18
CA ASP A 118 -36.63 29.77 -3.95
C ASP A 118 -35.67 29.15 -2.91
N THR A 119 -34.41 28.86 -3.31
CA THR A 119 -33.22 29.56 -2.79
C THR A 119 -31.95 29.24 -3.60
N ASP A 120 -31.36 30.28 -4.18
CA ASP A 120 -29.99 30.29 -4.72
C ASP A 120 -28.97 29.87 -3.66
N GLY A 121 -28.17 28.84 -3.96
CA GLY A 121 -26.94 28.53 -3.24
C GLY A 121 -26.01 27.71 -4.14
N PRO A 122 -24.75 28.13 -4.39
CA PRO A 122 -23.79 27.23 -5.02
C PRO A 122 -23.64 26.03 -4.09
N ASP A 123 -23.64 24.84 -4.66
CA ASP A 123 -23.42 23.58 -3.96
C ASP A 123 -22.02 23.63 -3.32
N THR A 124 -21.93 24.22 -2.12
CA THR A 124 -20.70 24.29 -1.36
C THR A 124 -20.45 22.88 -0.91
N CYS A 125 -19.52 22.19 -1.60
CA CYS A 125 -18.94 20.96 -1.10
C CYS A 125 -18.57 21.19 0.38
N ASN A 126 -19.39 20.67 1.29
CA ASN A 126 -19.32 20.91 2.72
C ASN A 126 -18.17 20.07 3.28
N MET A 127 -16.96 20.32 2.81
CA MET A 127 -15.77 19.64 3.28
C MET A 127 -15.53 20.04 4.73
N PRO A 128 -15.54 19.09 5.69
CA PRO A 128 -15.30 19.41 7.08
C PRO A 128 -13.92 20.05 7.23
N SER A 129 -13.88 21.14 7.97
CA SER A 129 -12.65 21.82 8.34
C SER A 129 -11.77 20.89 9.20
N GLY A 130 -10.46 21.13 9.20
CA GLY A 130 -9.54 20.36 10.04
C GLY A 130 -9.90 20.41 11.53
N ARG A 131 -10.56 21.49 11.98
CA ARG A 131 -11.06 21.63 13.34
C ARG A 131 -12.24 20.68 13.62
N GLU A 132 -13.20 20.59 12.70
CA GLU A 132 -14.34 19.68 12.85
C GLU A 132 -13.89 18.20 12.86
N VAL A 133 -12.89 17.86 12.05
CA VAL A 133 -12.30 16.52 12.09
C VAL A 133 -11.61 16.23 13.43
N ALA A 134 -10.83 17.17 13.95
CA ALA A 134 -10.18 17.02 15.26
C ALA A 134 -11.21 16.88 16.39
N ASP A 135 -12.28 17.69 16.36
CA ASP A 135 -13.37 17.61 17.34
C ASP A 135 -14.09 16.25 17.27
N ALA A 136 -14.30 15.69 16.07
CA ALA A 136 -14.90 14.36 15.90
C ALA A 136 -14.01 13.23 16.43
N ILE A 137 -12.70 13.28 16.21
CA ILE A 137 -11.73 12.33 16.76
C ILE A 137 -11.76 12.36 18.29
N ASP A 138 -11.87 13.56 18.88
CA ASP A 138 -11.96 13.73 20.33
C ASP A 138 -13.22 13.10 20.92
N VAL A 139 -14.36 13.17 20.21
CA VAL A 139 -15.59 12.47 20.58
C VAL A 139 -15.41 10.96 20.53
N LEU A 140 -14.82 10.43 19.46
CA LEU A 140 -14.57 9.00 19.31
C LEU A 140 -13.63 8.47 20.41
N ARG A 141 -12.59 9.23 20.75
CA ARG A 141 -11.66 8.89 21.83
C ARG A 141 -12.35 8.81 23.19
N ARG A 142 -13.23 9.76 23.52
CA ARG A 142 -13.99 9.73 24.78
C ARG A 142 -14.94 8.55 24.84
N PHE A 143 -15.59 8.23 23.72
CA PHE A 143 -16.48 7.08 23.64
C PHE A 143 -15.73 5.74 23.80
N ALA A 144 -14.66 5.52 23.04
CA ALA A 144 -13.85 4.31 23.14
C ALA A 144 -13.24 4.15 24.55
N GLY A 145 -12.74 5.25 25.13
CA GLY A 145 -12.22 5.26 26.49
C GLY A 145 -13.28 4.96 27.57
N SER A 146 -14.54 5.36 27.35
CA SER A 146 -15.64 5.04 28.26
C SER A 146 -16.04 3.57 28.25
N GLN A 147 -15.82 2.88 27.12
CA GLN A 147 -16.11 1.46 26.94
C GLN A 147 -14.95 0.53 27.33
N GLN A 148 -13.79 1.10 27.70
CA GLN A 148 -12.53 0.35 27.91
C GLN A 148 -12.16 -0.57 26.73
N ASP A 149 -12.55 -0.18 25.52
CA ASP A 149 -12.26 -0.94 24.30
C ASP A 149 -10.86 -0.58 23.78
N GLU A 150 -9.88 -1.45 24.06
CA GLU A 150 -8.50 -1.27 23.60
C GLU A 150 -8.39 -1.25 22.06
N ASN A 151 -9.22 -2.04 21.36
CA ASN A 151 -9.23 -2.09 19.90
C ASN A 151 -9.81 -0.80 19.32
N GLY A 152 -10.91 -0.30 19.91
CA GLY A 152 -11.50 1.00 19.55
C GLY A 152 -10.53 2.16 19.80
N MET A 153 -9.82 2.16 20.93
CA MET A 153 -8.80 3.16 21.24
C MET A 153 -7.64 3.14 20.23
N HIS A 154 -7.18 1.95 19.85
CA HIS A 154 -6.11 1.78 18.86
C HIS A 154 -6.56 2.26 17.46
N ALA A 155 -7.79 1.97 17.05
CA ALA A 155 -8.36 2.43 15.79
C ALA A 155 -8.48 3.97 15.73
N VAL A 156 -8.91 4.60 16.82
CA VAL A 156 -8.99 6.08 16.92
C VAL A 156 -7.60 6.70 16.84
N TRP A 157 -6.60 6.11 17.50
CA TRP A 157 -5.21 6.56 17.42
C TRP A 157 -4.65 6.49 15.99
N LEU A 158 -4.89 5.38 15.27
CA LEU A 158 -4.47 5.25 13.88
C LEU A 158 -5.11 6.33 12.99
N CYS A 159 -6.42 6.57 13.16
CA CYS A 159 -7.12 7.62 12.42
C CYS A 159 -6.51 9.01 12.69
N GLU A 160 -6.19 9.32 13.95
CA GLU A 160 -5.55 10.57 14.32
C GLU A 160 -4.15 10.73 13.68
N CYS A 161 -3.34 9.67 13.68
CA CYS A 161 -2.02 9.69 13.04
C CYS A 161 -2.14 9.98 11.52
N CYS A 162 -3.06 9.30 10.83
CA CYS A 162 -3.31 9.54 9.41
C CYS A 162 -3.77 10.98 9.13
N MET A 163 -4.71 11.49 9.93
CA MET A 163 -5.23 12.85 9.74
C MET A 163 -4.19 13.92 10.07
N THR A 164 -3.36 13.72 11.09
CA THR A 164 -2.27 14.64 11.42
C THR A 164 -1.26 14.75 10.27
N LEU A 165 -0.92 13.63 9.63
CA LEU A 165 -0.04 13.61 8.46
C LEU A 165 -0.66 14.37 7.27
N LEU A 166 -1.96 14.20 7.03
CA LEU A 166 -2.70 14.89 5.96
C LEU A 166 -2.83 16.40 6.21
N LEU A 167 -3.08 16.80 7.46
CA LEU A 167 -3.19 18.22 7.82
C LEU A 167 -1.82 18.91 7.80
N MET A 168 -0.75 18.23 8.23
CA MET A 168 0.61 18.79 8.20
C MET A 168 1.20 18.87 6.79
N SER A 169 0.95 17.88 5.92
CA SER A 169 1.41 17.91 4.52
C SER A 169 0.77 19.06 3.72
N ARG A 170 -0.50 19.40 4.01
CA ARG A 170 -1.18 20.57 3.42
C ARG A 170 -0.60 21.91 3.89
N LEU A 171 0.00 21.96 5.08
CA LEU A 171 0.67 23.17 5.60
C LEU A 171 2.12 23.32 5.10
N ALA A 172 2.71 22.26 4.54
CA ALA A 172 4.09 22.24 4.07
C ALA A 172 4.26 22.73 2.62
N GLU A 173 3.17 22.92 1.87
CA GLU A 173 3.22 23.37 0.48
C GLU A 173 3.44 24.89 0.37
N LYS A 174 4.60 25.37 0.82
CA LYS A 174 5.11 26.67 0.38
C LYS A 174 5.60 26.50 -1.05
N LYS A 175 4.98 27.20 -2.00
CA LYS A 175 5.43 27.20 -3.38
C LYS A 175 6.92 27.58 -3.41
N VAL A 176 7.75 26.84 -4.14
CA VAL A 176 9.18 27.15 -4.33
C VAL A 176 9.38 28.60 -4.78
N THR A 177 8.40 29.18 -5.49
CA THR A 177 8.39 30.58 -5.94
C THR A 177 8.33 31.61 -4.81
N ASP A 178 7.83 31.26 -3.63
CA ASP A 178 7.78 32.18 -2.47
C ASP A 178 9.18 32.46 -1.89
N TYR A 179 10.15 31.58 -2.13
CA TYR A 179 11.54 31.81 -1.71
C TYR A 179 12.26 32.85 -2.57
N PHE A 180 11.73 33.18 -3.74
CA PHE A 180 12.35 34.09 -4.70
C PHE A 180 11.71 35.49 -4.74
N GLN A 181 10.77 35.79 -3.83
CA GLN A 181 10.21 37.14 -3.76
C GLN A 181 11.21 38.11 -3.09
N PRO A 182 11.57 39.23 -3.75
CA PRO A 182 12.46 40.23 -3.16
C PRO A 182 11.74 40.99 -2.03
N LYS A 183 12.48 41.25 -0.93
CA LYS A 183 12.02 42.06 0.21
C LYS A 183 11.95 43.54 -0.13
#